data_AF-A0AA51MX76-F1
#
_entry.id   AF-A0AA51MX76-F1
#
_cell.length_a   1.000
_cell.length_b   1.000
_cell.length_c   1.000
_cell.angle_alpha   90.00
_cell.angle_beta   90.00
_cell.angle_gamma   90.00
#
_symmetry.space_group_name_H-M   'P 1'
#
loop_
_entity.id
_entity.type
_entity.pdbx_description
1 polymer ?
#
loop_
_entity_poly.entity_id
_entity_poly.type
_entity_poly.pdbx_seq_one_letter_code
_entity_poly.pdbx_strand_id
1 'polypeptide(L)' 'MKNKIYDTERLTLKVLDKSLAQIVLDYYLRNRSFLREWEPVRSEEFYTKTFMDTLSDKVSLTLEQLD' A
#
# COMPACT_ATOMS: atom_id res chain seq x y z
N MET A 1 -2.95 -8.61 14.99
CA MET A 1 -2.05 -7.54 14.49
C MET A 1 -2.71 -6.34 13.78
N LYS A 2 -4.01 -6.39 13.43
CA LYS A 2 -4.70 -5.43 12.53
C LYS A 2 -4.56 -3.93 12.82
N ASN A 3 -4.32 -3.52 14.06
CA ASN A 3 -4.29 -2.10 14.46
C ASN A 3 -2.93 -1.69 15.05
N LYS A 4 -1.85 -2.40 14.73
CA LYS A 4 -0.51 -1.99 15.16
C LYS A 4 -0.12 -0.70 14.44
N ILE A 5 0.04 0.35 15.23
CA ILE A 5 0.53 1.66 14.83
C ILE A 5 1.79 1.92 15.62
N TYR A 6 2.85 2.34 14.94
CA TYR A 6 4.12 2.74 15.53
C TYR A 6 4.40 4.18 15.14
N ASP A 7 4.59 5.03 16.14
CA ASP A 7 4.80 6.46 15.94
C ASP A 7 6.20 6.89 16.39
N THR A 8 6.73 7.88 15.67
CA THR A 8 7.84 8.73 16.07
C THR A 8 7.42 10.18 15.89
N GLU A 9 8.27 11.14 16.22
CA GLU A 9 7.97 12.57 16.05
C GLU A 9 7.55 12.96 14.62
N ARG A 10 8.07 12.26 13.59
CA ARG A 10 7.84 12.61 12.17
C ARG A 10 7.35 11.47 11.29
N LEU A 11 6.98 10.32 11.87
CA LEU A 11 6.58 9.13 11.11
C LEU A 11 5.54 8.33 11.88
N THR A 12 4.46 7.97 11.19
CA THR A 12 3.50 6.96 11.61
C THR A 12 3.60 5.76 10.67
N LEU A 13 3.91 4.60 11.23
CA LEU A 13 3.88 3.32 10.53
C LEU A 13 2.63 2.55 10.96
N LYS A 14 1.74 2.28 10.01
CA LYS A 14 0.53 1.49 10.24
C LYS A 14 0.27 0.49 9.11
N VAL A 15 -0.50 -0.54 9.44
CA VAL A 15 -1.01 -1.51 8.46
C VAL A 15 -1.89 -0.79 7.44
N LEU A 16 -1.74 -1.14 6.17
CA LEU A 16 -2.57 -0.61 5.10
C LEU A 16 -4.00 -1.16 5.19
N ASP A 17 -4.96 -0.26 5.05
CA ASP A 17 -6.38 -0.56 4.98
C ASP A 17 -6.99 0.14 3.75
N LYS A 18 -8.21 -0.23 3.36
CA LYS A 18 -8.89 0.30 2.17
C LYS A 18 -9.02 1.83 2.15
N SER A 19 -9.09 2.49 3.30
CA SER A 19 -9.18 3.96 3.36
C SER A 19 -7.91 4.64 2.84
N LEU A 20 -6.78 3.91 2.80
CA LEU A 20 -5.49 4.42 2.34
C LEU A 20 -5.18 4.06 0.88
N ALA A 21 -5.99 3.24 0.21
CA ALA A 21 -5.72 2.75 -1.13
C ALA A 21 -5.45 3.88 -2.14
N GLN A 22 -6.19 4.99 -2.02
CA GLN A 22 -5.98 6.17 -2.88
C GLN A 22 -4.64 6.86 -2.60
N ILE A 23 -4.25 7.01 -1.33
CA ILE A 23 -2.98 7.66 -0.95
C ILE A 23 -1.79 6.84 -1.47
N VAL A 24 -1.88 5.52 -1.40
CA VAL A 24 -0.87 4.61 -1.94
C VAL A 24 -0.81 4.72 -3.46
N LEU A 25 -1.96 4.74 -4.15
CA LEU A 25 -2.01 4.93 -5.59
C LEU A 25 -1.35 6.26 -6.01
N ASP A 26 -1.69 7.35 -5.34
CA ASP A 26 -1.15 8.69 -5.62
C ASP A 26 0.36 8.75 -5.40
N TYR A 27 0.87 8.03 -4.39
CA TYR A 27 2.32 7.89 -4.20
C TYR A 27 2.99 7.22 -5.40
N TYR A 28 2.46 6.08 -5.87
CA TYR A 28 3.06 5.37 -7.01
C TYR A 28 2.93 6.15 -8.31
N LEU A 29 1.81 6.83 -8.55
CA LEU A 29 1.62 7.66 -9.75
C LEU A 29 2.61 8.82 -9.80
N ARG A 30 2.77 9.55 -8.70
CA ARG A 30 3.72 10.69 -8.62
C ARG A 30 5.17 10.27 -8.79
N ASN A 31 5.53 9.08 -8.31
CA ASN A 31 6.90 8.58 -8.31
C ASN A 31 7.20 7.58 -9.44
N ARG A 32 6.23 7.31 -10.34
CA ARG A 32 6.32 6.23 -11.32
C ARG A 32 7.60 6.28 -12.15
N SER A 33 7.94 7.46 -12.67
CA SER A 33 9.15 7.65 -13.49
C SER A 33 10.42 7.48 -12.67
N PHE A 34 10.43 7.95 -11.43
CA PHE A 34 11.57 7.88 -10.52
C PHE A 34 11.85 6.44 -10.06
N LEU A 35 10.81 5.70 -9.70
CA LEU A 35 10.93 4.33 -9.17
C LEU A 35 11.22 3.28 -10.25
N ARG A 36 11.01 3.60 -11.53
CA ARG A 36 11.12 2.65 -12.65
C ARG A 36 12.45 1.91 -12.73
N GLU A 37 13.56 2.56 -12.39
CA GLU A 37 14.89 1.95 -12.42
C GLU A 37 15.14 1.02 -11.23
N TRP A 38 14.45 1.26 -10.12
CA TRP A 38 14.71 0.63 -8.83
C TRP A 38 13.69 -0.46 -8.48
N GLU A 39 12.54 -0.48 -9.14
CA GLU A 39 11.45 -1.42 -8.89
C GLU A 39 11.23 -2.42 -10.03
N PRO A 40 10.66 -3.60 -9.74
CA PRO A 40 10.20 -4.50 -10.78
C PRO A 40 9.17 -3.83 -11.69
N VAL A 41 9.20 -4.18 -12.98
CA VAL A 41 8.22 -3.70 -13.95
C VAL A 41 6.80 -4.09 -13.49
N ARG A 42 5.94 -3.08 -13.31
CA ARG A 42 4.53 -3.24 -12.95
C ARG A 42 3.64 -3.14 -14.19
N SER A 43 2.54 -3.89 -14.22
CA SER A 43 1.50 -3.73 -15.23
C SER A 43 0.72 -2.42 -15.02
N GLU A 44 0.03 -1.93 -16.05
CA GLU A 44 -0.83 -0.75 -15.91
C GLU A 44 -1.94 -0.96 -14.87
N GLU A 45 -2.43 -2.19 -14.70
CA GLU A 45 -3.43 -2.55 -13.69
C GLU A 45 -2.97 -2.19 -12.27
N PHE A 46 -1.67 -2.28 -11.99
CA PHE A 46 -1.11 -1.88 -10.70
C PHE A 46 -1.45 -0.43 -10.35
N TYR A 47 -1.50 0.46 -11.35
CA TYR A 47 -1.79 1.88 -11.16
C TYR A 47 -3.29 2.18 -11.20
N THR A 48 -4.12 1.24 -10.77
CA THR A 48 -5.58 1.42 -10.69
C THR A 48 -6.06 1.33 -9.24
N LYS A 49 -7.13 2.07 -8.95
CA LYS A 49 -7.77 2.03 -7.63
C LYS A 49 -8.26 0.61 -7.29
N THR A 50 -8.85 -0.09 -8.27
CA THR A 50 -9.35 -1.46 -8.10
C THR A 50 -8.26 -2.42 -7.63
N PHE A 51 -7.06 -2.32 -8.21
CA PHE A 51 -5.93 -3.14 -7.81
C PHE A 51 -5.47 -2.81 -6.39
N MET A 52 -5.38 -1.52 -6.04
CA MET A 52 -4.96 -1.07 -4.70
C MET A 52 -5.97 -1.44 -3.61
N ASP A 53 -7.27 -1.37 -3.91
CA ASP A 53 -8.34 -1.85 -3.01
C ASP A 53 -8.17 -3.36 -2.76
N THR A 54 -7.94 -4.15 -3.82
CA THR A 54 -7.73 -5.61 -3.74
C THR A 54 -6.47 -5.95 -2.94
N LEU A 55 -5.39 -5.19 -3.11
CA LEU A 55 -4.15 -5.39 -2.38
C LEU A 55 -4.35 -5.11 -0.88
N SER A 56 -5.11 -4.06 -0.53
CA SER A 56 -5.45 -3.72 0.85
C SER A 56 -6.29 -4.81 1.53
N ASP A 57 -7.21 -5.43 0.80
CA ASP A 57 -7.98 -6.58 1.28
C ASP A 57 -7.09 -7.80 1.55
N LYS A 58 -6.17 -8.11 0.63
CA LYS A 58 -5.23 -9.22 0.79
C LYS A 58 -4.35 -9.03 2.03
N VAL A 59 -3.81 -7.82 2.23
CA VAL A 59 -3.02 -7.49 3.43
C VAL A 59 -3.84 -7.73 4.70
N SER A 60 -5.10 -7.31 4.71
CA SER A 60 -6.01 -7.51 5.84
C SER A 60 -6.25 -9.00 6.13
N LEU A 61 -6.51 -9.81 5.09
CA LEU A 61 -6.74 -11.25 5.19
C LEU A 61 -5.50 -12.01 5.69
N THR A 62 -4.30 -11.66 5.19
CA THR A 62 -3.06 -12.32 5.62
C THR A 62 -2.78 -12.07 7.11
N LEU A 63 -3.10 -10.88 7.62
CA LEU A 63 -2.88 -10.56 9.03
C LEU A 63 -3.88 -11.24 9.97
N GLU A 64 -5.07 -11.62 9.50
CA GLU A 64 -6.03 -12.42 10.29
C GLU A 64 -5.57 -13.86 10.49
N GLN A 65 -4.79 -14.40 9.55
CA GLN A 65 -4.30 -15.78 9.58
C GLN A 65 -3.04 -15.95 10.44
N LEU A 66 -2.44 -14.85 10.90
CA LEU A 66 -1.21 -14.82 11.69
C LEU A 66 -1.44 -14.56 13.20
N ASP A 67 -2.70 -14.35 13.60
CA ASP A 67 -3.15 -14.29 15.00
C ASP A 67 -3.75 -15.65 15.42
#